data_AF-A0A839GUA8-F1
#
_entry.id   AF-A0A839GUA8-F1
#
_cell.length_a   1.000
_cell.length_b   1.000
_cell.length_c   1.000
_cell.angle_alpha   90.00
_cell.angle_beta   90.00
_cell.angle_gamma   90.00
#
_symmetry.space_group_name_H-M   'P 1'
#
loop_
_entity.id
_entity.type
_entity.pdbx_description
1 polymer ?
#
loop_
_entity_poly.entity_id
_entity_poly.type
_entity_poly.pdbx_seq_one_letter_code
_entity_poly.pdbx_strand_id
1 'polypeptide(L)'
;MAQRPRRTLGTPTFPMPISGKFLPATLLLVAGLALMIYQSIGGGVRTVTDLTVKEGTLINYSFRKTPEGERDYGVWLKEFSERFALTKRDAAAFDTAAFKAQVKPGDRVRVEYDGSINPLDTDGERKLFGLAVPSKNQSFLLPEETIKKNRYNWLTYLMYGLLAAGILLYIYKIMQMQRTREEVLD
;
A
#
# COMPACT_ATOMS: atom_id res chain seq x y z
N MET A 1 -35.93 -36.43 51.23
CA MET A 1 -35.55 -35.97 49.87
C MET A 1 -34.47 -34.91 50.02
N ALA A 2 -33.23 -35.21 49.64
CA ALA A 2 -32.10 -34.28 49.78
C ALA A 2 -31.98 -33.40 48.52
N GLN A 3 -32.10 -32.08 48.66
CA GLN A 3 -31.90 -31.14 47.57
C GLN A 3 -30.39 -31.05 47.23
N ARG A 4 -30.04 -31.29 45.97
CA ARG A 4 -28.67 -31.13 45.46
C ARG A 4 -28.32 -29.64 45.35
N PRO A 5 -27.11 -29.22 45.76
CA PRO A 5 -26.70 -27.82 45.60
C PRO A 5 -26.51 -27.48 44.12
N ARG A 6 -27.16 -26.40 43.67
CA ARG A 6 -26.92 -25.80 42.35
C ARG A 6 -25.48 -25.32 42.29
N ARG A 7 -24.65 -25.96 41.45
CA ARG A 7 -23.36 -25.41 41.02
C ARG A 7 -23.63 -24.18 40.15
N THR A 8 -23.33 -23.00 40.69
CA THR A 8 -23.17 -21.80 39.88
C THR A 8 -21.95 -21.99 39.00
N LEU A 9 -22.16 -22.06 37.68
CA LEU A 9 -21.08 -21.94 36.71
C LEU A 9 -20.45 -20.57 36.93
N GLY A 10 -19.21 -20.54 37.43
CA GLY A 10 -18.40 -19.33 37.42
C GLY A 10 -18.29 -18.87 35.97
N THR A 11 -18.82 -17.68 35.69
CA THR A 11 -18.50 -17.00 34.44
C THR A 11 -16.97 -16.85 34.40
N PRO A 12 -16.28 -17.32 33.35
CA PRO A 12 -14.89 -16.99 33.18
C PRO A 12 -14.83 -15.50 32.89
N THR A 13 -14.72 -14.71 33.96
CA THR A 13 -14.29 -13.32 33.86
C THR A 13 -12.84 -13.40 33.40
N PHE A 14 -12.63 -13.42 32.08
CA PHE A 14 -11.35 -13.02 31.53
C PHE A 14 -11.07 -11.65 32.14
N PRO A 15 -10.05 -11.51 33.00
CA PRO A 15 -9.71 -10.20 33.52
C PRO A 15 -9.28 -9.39 32.30
N MET A 16 -10.17 -8.54 31.79
CA MET A 16 -9.75 -7.56 30.79
C MET A 16 -8.63 -6.79 31.47
N PRO A 17 -7.41 -6.80 30.91
CA PRO A 17 -6.25 -6.18 31.54
C PRO A 17 -6.33 -4.68 31.27
N ILE A 18 -7.41 -4.03 31.71
CA ILE A 18 -7.50 -2.57 31.79
C ILE A 18 -6.84 -2.15 33.11
N SER A 19 -5.65 -2.68 33.35
CA SER A 19 -4.70 -2.12 34.29
C SER A 19 -3.95 -1.06 33.50
N GLY A 20 -3.94 0.19 33.96
CA GLY A 20 -3.21 1.30 33.32
C GLY A 20 -1.73 1.02 33.05
N LYS A 21 -1.18 -0.06 33.64
CA LYS A 21 0.19 -0.55 33.42
C LYS A 21 0.43 -1.13 32.01
N PHE A 22 -0.61 -1.63 31.34
CA PHE A 22 -0.51 -2.16 29.97
C PHE A 22 -0.93 -1.16 28.90
N LEU A 23 -1.47 -0.01 29.30
CA LEU A 23 -2.02 1.04 28.43
C LEU A 23 -1.07 1.45 27.29
N PRO A 24 0.26 1.60 27.50
CA PRO A 24 1.19 1.91 26.41
C PRO A 24 1.28 0.81 25.36
N ALA A 25 1.30 -0.45 25.79
CA ALA A 25 1.40 -1.60 24.88
C ALA A 25 0.11 -1.80 24.09
N THR A 26 -1.05 -1.66 24.74
CA THR A 26 -2.35 -1.71 24.05
C THR A 26 -2.52 -0.55 23.07
N LEU A 27 -2.07 0.67 23.39
CA LEU A 27 -2.11 1.79 22.45
C LEU A 27 -1.29 1.52 21.19
N LEU A 28 -0.08 0.97 21.31
CA LEU A 28 0.76 0.62 20.16
C LEU A 28 0.11 -0.46 19.28
N LEU A 29 -0.48 -1.48 19.90
CA LEU A 29 -1.21 -2.54 19.18
C LEU A 29 -2.44 -2.00 18.46
N VAL A 30 -3.25 -1.17 19.14
CA VAL A 30 -4.45 -0.55 18.56
C VAL A 30 -4.06 0.40 17.42
N ALA A 31 -3.01 1.19 17.57
CA ALA A 31 -2.51 2.07 16.51
C ALA A 31 -2.02 1.27 15.29
N GLY A 32 -1.27 0.19 15.51
CA GLY A 32 -0.83 -0.72 14.44
C GLY A 32 -2.00 -1.38 13.71
N LEU A 33 -3.01 -1.85 14.45
CA LEU A 33 -4.22 -2.43 13.88
C LEU A 33 -5.07 -1.40 13.12
N ALA A 34 -5.24 -0.19 13.66
CA ALA A 34 -5.97 0.88 13.01
C ALA A 34 -5.31 1.29 11.68
N LEU A 35 -3.97 1.39 11.65
CA LEU A 35 -3.21 1.61 10.42
C LEU A 35 -3.38 0.47 9.42
N MET A 36 -3.42 -0.78 9.88
CA MET A 36 -3.66 -1.95 9.03
C MET A 36 -5.04 -1.91 8.38
N ILE A 37 -6.08 -1.57 9.16
CA ILE A 37 -7.45 -1.40 8.66
C ILE A 37 -7.50 -0.25 7.65
N TYR A 38 -6.89 0.89 7.97
CA TYR A 38 -6.82 2.05 7.08
C TYR A 38 -6.16 1.70 5.74
N GLN A 39 -5.02 0.98 5.77
CA GLN A 39 -4.33 0.53 4.57
C GLN A 39 -5.14 -0.51 3.78
N SER A 40 -5.96 -1.32 4.45
CA SER A 40 -6.81 -2.30 3.79
C SER A 40 -8.01 -1.65 3.07
N ILE A 41 -8.53 -0.55 3.61
CA ILE A 41 -9.64 0.22 3.03
C ILE A 41 -9.14 1.12 1.89
N GLY A 42 -7.88 1.58 1.95
CA GLY A 42 -7.20 2.25 0.85
C GLY A 42 -7.07 1.32 -0.36
N GLY A 43 -8.07 1.36 -1.24
CA GLY A 43 -8.06 0.66 -2.52
C GLY A 43 -6.81 1.01 -3.32
N GLY A 44 -6.24 0.02 -3.98
CA GLY A 44 -5.10 0.19 -4.87
C GLY A 44 -4.69 -1.12 -5.49
N VAL A 45 -4.01 -1.04 -6.63
CA VAL A 45 -3.49 -2.19 -7.39
C VAL A 45 -2.56 -3.02 -6.51
N ARG A 46 -2.94 -4.26 -6.20
CA ARG A 46 -2.12 -5.20 -5.41
C ARG A 46 -1.40 -6.21 -6.28
N THR A 47 -1.96 -6.50 -7.44
CA THR A 47 -1.51 -7.50 -8.41
C THR A 47 -1.73 -7.00 -9.84
N VAL A 48 -1.01 -7.59 -10.80
CA VAL A 48 -1.13 -7.24 -12.23
C VAL A 48 -2.53 -7.53 -12.76
N THR A 49 -3.24 -8.51 -12.19
CA THR A 49 -4.63 -8.83 -12.55
C THR A 49 -5.63 -7.75 -12.19
N ASP A 50 -5.28 -6.84 -11.27
CA ASP A 50 -6.11 -5.70 -10.91
C ASP A 50 -5.96 -4.54 -11.92
N LEU A 51 -4.98 -4.63 -12.82
CA LEU A 51 -4.73 -3.60 -13.82
C LEU A 51 -5.65 -3.78 -15.03
N THR A 52 -6.18 -2.65 -15.49
CA THR A 52 -6.84 -2.56 -16.77
C THR A 52 -5.79 -2.41 -17.86
N VAL A 53 -5.81 -3.34 -18.82
CA VAL A 53 -4.94 -3.30 -19.99
C VAL A 53 -5.72 -2.73 -21.17
N LYS A 54 -5.16 -1.69 -21.79
CA LYS A 54 -5.71 -1.11 -23.03
C LYS A 54 -4.62 -0.80 -24.02
N GLU A 55 -5.01 -0.84 -25.29
CA GLU A 55 -4.17 -0.34 -26.37
C GLU A 55 -4.77 0.92 -26.94
N GLY A 56 -3.90 1.86 -27.30
CA GLY A 56 -4.29 3.10 -27.95
C GLY A 56 -3.19 3.65 -28.85
N THR A 57 -3.56 4.65 -29.63
CA THR A 57 -2.69 5.35 -30.56
C THR A 57 -2.08 6.54 -29.84
N LEU A 58 -0.76 6.58 -29.73
CA LEU A 58 -0.04 7.68 -29.07
C LEU A 58 -0.26 8.99 -29.83
N ILE A 59 -0.89 9.99 -29.22
CA ILE A 59 -1.01 11.33 -29.81
C ILE A 59 0.19 12.18 -29.41
N ASN A 60 0.52 12.16 -28.11
CA ASN A 60 1.52 13.05 -27.56
C ASN A 60 2.14 12.44 -26.30
N TYR A 61 3.28 12.97 -25.88
CA TYR A 61 3.94 12.65 -24.63
C TYR A 61 4.65 13.87 -24.06
N SER A 62 4.73 13.95 -22.75
CA SER A 62 5.49 14.97 -22.02
C SER A 62 6.48 14.27 -21.13
N PHE A 63 7.77 14.58 -21.29
CA PHE A 63 8.83 14.15 -20.39
C PHE A 63 9.63 15.37 -19.94
N ARG A 64 8.93 16.30 -19.28
CA ARG A 64 9.51 17.57 -18.81
C ARG A 64 9.64 17.56 -17.30
N LYS A 65 10.45 18.49 -16.80
CA LYS A 65 10.45 18.82 -15.38
C LYS A 65 9.52 20.02 -15.17
N THR A 66 8.71 20.01 -14.11
CA THR A 66 7.93 21.16 -13.68
C THR A 66 8.86 22.27 -13.22
N PRO A 67 8.36 23.52 -13.08
CA PRO A 67 9.14 24.62 -12.51
C PRO A 67 9.69 24.33 -11.12
N GLU A 68 9.01 23.47 -10.34
CA GLU A 68 9.47 22.99 -9.03
C GLU A 68 10.56 21.90 -9.11
N GLY A 69 10.94 21.49 -10.33
CA GLY A 69 11.95 20.47 -10.58
C GLY A 69 11.43 19.03 -10.56
N GLU A 70 10.12 18.82 -10.38
CA GLU A 70 9.51 17.49 -10.37
C GLU A 70 9.40 16.93 -11.79
N ARG A 71 9.58 15.62 -11.97
CA ARG A 71 9.43 14.99 -13.29
C ARG A 71 7.96 14.77 -13.58
N ASP A 72 7.43 15.49 -14.56
CA ASP A 72 6.05 15.36 -15.02
C ASP A 72 6.02 14.57 -16.33
N TYR A 73 5.99 13.24 -16.17
CA TYR A 73 6.12 12.29 -17.28
C TYR A 73 4.76 11.67 -17.57
N GLY A 74 4.27 11.80 -18.79
CA GLY A 74 3.01 11.16 -19.18
C GLY A 74 2.78 11.09 -20.69
N VAL A 75 1.78 10.31 -21.07
CA VAL A 75 1.41 10.01 -22.45
C VAL A 75 -0.08 10.23 -22.66
N TRP A 76 -0.45 10.68 -23.87
CA TRP A 76 -1.83 10.86 -24.32
C TRP A 76 -2.13 9.90 -25.46
N LEU A 77 -3.28 9.23 -25.36
CA LEU A 77 -3.75 8.27 -26.35
C LEU A 77 -5.02 8.78 -27.01
N LYS A 78 -5.24 8.45 -28.29
CA LYS A 78 -6.39 8.95 -29.07
C LYS A 78 -7.74 8.45 -28.58
N GLU A 79 -7.76 7.24 -28.07
CA GLU A 79 -8.95 6.54 -27.63
C GLU A 79 -9.38 6.96 -26.21
N PHE A 80 -8.59 7.83 -25.57
CA PHE A 80 -8.74 8.21 -24.17
C PHE A 80 -8.69 9.74 -24.02
N SER A 81 -9.62 10.30 -23.25
CA SER A 81 -9.60 11.75 -22.91
C SER A 81 -8.63 12.09 -21.78
N GLU A 82 -8.15 11.06 -21.10
CA GLU A 82 -7.28 11.11 -19.92
C GLU A 82 -5.80 11.01 -20.29
N ARG A 83 -4.97 11.57 -19.41
CA ARG A 83 -3.52 11.49 -19.48
C ARG A 83 -3.03 10.33 -18.65
N PHE A 84 -2.14 9.50 -19.19
CA PHE A 84 -1.48 8.45 -18.40
C PHE A 84 -0.13 8.95 -17.89
N ALA A 85 -0.06 9.24 -16.59
CA ALA A 85 1.11 9.79 -15.93
C ALA A 85 1.91 8.71 -15.19
N LEU A 86 3.23 8.78 -15.27
CA LEU A 86 4.13 7.94 -14.49
C LEU A 86 4.20 8.47 -13.06
N THR A 87 4.38 7.58 -12.09
CA THR A 87 4.66 8.03 -10.72
C THR A 87 6.01 8.75 -10.66
N LYS A 88 6.22 9.64 -9.68
CA LYS A 88 7.50 10.35 -9.48
C LYS A 88 8.70 9.39 -9.43
N ARG A 89 8.51 8.22 -8.82
CA ARG A 89 9.55 7.18 -8.68
C ARG A 89 9.84 6.48 -10.01
N ASP A 90 8.81 6.15 -10.79
CA ASP A 90 8.99 5.52 -12.10
C ASP A 90 9.56 6.50 -13.12
N ALA A 91 9.09 7.76 -13.10
CA ALA A 91 9.67 8.85 -13.89
C ALA A 91 11.16 9.07 -13.59
N ALA A 92 11.62 8.74 -12.36
CA ALA A 92 13.03 8.80 -12.00
C ALA A 92 13.88 7.75 -12.76
N ALA A 93 13.33 6.55 -12.95
CA ALA A 93 13.99 5.40 -13.54
C ALA A 93 13.68 5.20 -15.04
N PHE A 94 12.73 5.95 -15.59
CA PHE A 94 12.26 5.79 -16.96
C PHE A 94 13.31 6.27 -17.99
N ASP A 95 13.63 5.40 -18.95
CA ASP A 95 14.52 5.74 -20.06
C ASP A 95 13.78 6.52 -21.16
N THR A 96 13.75 7.85 -20.97
CA THR A 96 13.13 8.76 -21.94
C THR A 96 13.85 8.76 -23.31
N ALA A 97 15.13 8.41 -23.37
CA ALA A 97 15.90 8.41 -24.61
C ALA A 97 15.53 7.20 -25.48
N ALA A 98 15.48 6.01 -24.88
CA ALA A 98 15.00 4.80 -25.54
C ALA A 98 13.56 4.99 -26.06
N PHE A 99 12.67 5.54 -25.22
CA PHE A 99 11.29 5.79 -25.64
C PHE A 99 11.22 6.73 -26.84
N LYS A 100 11.90 7.88 -26.81
CA LYS A 100 11.87 8.85 -27.92
C LYS A 100 12.51 8.31 -29.20
N ALA A 101 13.50 7.43 -29.10
CA ALA A 101 14.16 6.82 -30.25
C ALA A 101 13.23 5.82 -30.96
N GLN A 102 12.41 5.10 -30.20
CA GLN A 102 11.64 3.98 -30.70
C GLN A 102 10.16 4.27 -30.87
N VAL A 103 9.58 5.25 -30.19
CA VAL A 103 8.14 5.51 -30.19
C VAL A 103 7.85 6.90 -30.75
N LYS A 104 6.97 6.97 -31.74
CA LYS A 104 6.53 8.22 -32.36
C LYS A 104 5.03 8.42 -32.17
N PRO A 105 4.54 9.68 -32.14
CA PRO A 105 3.12 9.95 -32.28
C PRO A 105 2.55 9.24 -33.52
N GLY A 106 1.42 8.56 -33.36
CA GLY A 106 0.80 7.66 -34.33
C GLY A 106 1.06 6.17 -34.08
N ASP A 107 2.06 5.82 -33.27
CA ASP A 107 2.33 4.43 -32.92
C ASP A 107 1.24 3.87 -31.97
N ARG A 108 0.91 2.58 -32.15
CA ARG A 108 0.08 1.80 -31.23
C ARG A 108 0.88 1.42 -30.00
N VAL A 109 0.39 1.80 -28.82
CA VAL A 109 1.01 1.51 -27.53
C VAL A 109 -0.01 0.81 -26.62
N ARG A 110 0.48 -0.06 -25.75
CA ARG A 110 -0.28 -0.74 -24.70
C ARG A 110 0.03 -0.06 -23.37
N VAL A 111 -1.01 0.38 -22.69
CA VAL A 111 -0.95 0.97 -21.35
C VAL A 111 -1.67 0.07 -20.36
N GLU A 112 -1.11 0.00 -19.15
CA GLU A 112 -1.72 -0.72 -18.04
C GLU A 112 -1.86 0.24 -16.87
N TYR A 113 -3.07 0.37 -16.35
CA TYR A 113 -3.43 1.38 -15.36
C TYR A 113 -4.48 0.86 -14.37
N ASP A 114 -4.63 1.56 -13.25
CA ASP A 114 -5.68 1.24 -12.27
C ASP A 114 -7.06 1.66 -12.81
N GLY A 115 -7.89 0.68 -13.15
CA GLY A 115 -9.25 0.90 -13.66
C GLY A 115 -10.24 1.36 -12.58
N SER A 116 -9.94 1.14 -11.30
CA SER A 116 -10.84 1.44 -10.19
C SER A 116 -10.92 2.94 -9.87
N ILE A 117 -9.90 3.70 -10.25
CA ILE A 117 -9.83 5.14 -10.05
C ILE A 117 -10.59 5.86 -11.16
N ASN A 118 -11.49 6.77 -10.81
CA ASN A 118 -12.15 7.63 -11.78
C ASN A 118 -11.22 8.81 -12.14
N PRO A 119 -10.91 9.05 -13.44
CA PRO A 119 -10.05 10.15 -13.87
C PRO A 119 -10.59 11.53 -13.50
N LEU A 120 -11.90 11.67 -13.27
CA LEU A 120 -12.49 12.93 -12.82
C LEU A 120 -12.04 13.30 -11.40
N ASP A 121 -11.66 12.32 -10.57
CA ASP A 121 -11.18 12.54 -9.22
C ASP A 121 -9.68 12.91 -9.19
N THR A 122 -9.00 12.86 -10.34
CA THR A 122 -7.55 13.02 -10.49
C THR A 122 -7.18 14.02 -11.59
N ASP A 123 -8.00 15.05 -11.81
CA ASP A 123 -7.79 16.09 -12.83
C ASP A 123 -7.53 15.55 -14.25
N GLY A 124 -8.13 14.40 -14.57
CA GLY A 124 -7.96 13.73 -15.86
C GLY A 124 -6.66 12.91 -15.98
N GLU A 125 -5.95 12.66 -14.87
CA GLU A 125 -4.72 11.87 -14.86
C GLU A 125 -4.93 10.46 -14.31
N ARG A 126 -4.46 9.45 -15.04
CA ARG A 126 -4.37 8.07 -14.56
C ARG A 126 -2.93 7.67 -14.30
N LYS A 127 -2.72 6.96 -13.19
CA LYS A 127 -1.42 6.37 -12.88
C LYS A 127 -1.11 5.22 -13.84
N LEU A 128 0.00 5.34 -14.53
CA LEU A 128 0.52 4.34 -15.45
C LEU A 128 1.38 3.33 -14.68
N PHE A 129 1.02 2.04 -14.80
CA PHE A 129 1.75 0.93 -14.20
C PHE A 129 2.54 0.12 -15.24
N GLY A 130 2.05 0.03 -16.47
CA GLY A 130 2.74 -0.65 -17.58
C GLY A 130 2.67 0.13 -18.87
N LEU A 131 3.75 0.09 -19.66
CA LEU A 131 3.84 0.76 -20.96
C LEU A 131 4.67 -0.09 -21.91
N ALA A 132 4.03 -0.55 -22.99
CA ALA A 132 4.67 -1.36 -24.01
C ALA A 132 4.26 -0.92 -25.40
N VAL A 133 5.04 -1.31 -26.39
CA VAL A 133 4.76 -1.12 -27.82
C VAL A 133 4.68 -2.51 -28.45
N PRO A 134 3.47 -3.08 -28.56
CA PRO A 134 3.28 -4.45 -29.04
C PRO A 134 3.89 -4.70 -30.41
N SER A 135 3.79 -3.73 -31.33
CA SER A 135 4.31 -3.82 -32.70
C SER A 135 5.83 -3.97 -32.77
N LYS A 136 6.55 -3.54 -31.73
CA LYS A 136 8.03 -3.59 -31.65
C LYS A 136 8.50 -4.61 -30.61
N ASN A 137 7.58 -5.36 -30.01
CA ASN A 137 7.82 -6.31 -28.92
C ASN A 137 8.69 -5.71 -27.79
N GLN A 138 8.45 -4.45 -27.45
CA GLN A 138 9.26 -3.72 -26.49
C GLN A 138 8.44 -3.19 -25.33
N SER A 139 8.94 -3.39 -24.11
CA SER A 139 8.36 -2.85 -22.89
C SER A 139 9.25 -1.77 -22.32
N PHE A 140 8.67 -0.63 -21.96
CA PHE A 140 9.35 0.51 -21.35
C PHE A 140 9.06 0.59 -19.84
N LEU A 141 7.91 0.08 -19.42
CA LEU A 141 7.51 0.02 -18.02
C LEU A 141 6.83 -1.32 -17.76
N LEU A 142 7.37 -2.08 -16.81
CA LEU A 142 6.86 -3.38 -16.42
C LEU A 142 5.92 -3.26 -15.21
N PRO A 143 4.66 -3.71 -15.32
CA PRO A 143 3.66 -3.57 -14.26
C PRO A 143 4.08 -4.30 -12.97
N GLU A 144 4.73 -5.46 -13.07
CA GLU A 144 5.19 -6.22 -11.91
C GLU A 144 6.21 -5.42 -11.08
N GLU A 145 7.13 -4.73 -11.76
CA GLU A 145 8.14 -3.93 -11.09
C GLU A 145 7.55 -2.68 -10.46
N THR A 146 6.67 -1.99 -11.17
CA THR A 146 6.02 -0.77 -10.69
C THR A 146 5.13 -1.06 -9.49
N ILE A 147 4.33 -2.14 -9.51
CA ILE A 147 3.54 -2.56 -8.35
C ILE A 147 4.44 -2.92 -7.16
N LYS A 148 5.53 -3.69 -7.37
CA LYS A 148 6.48 -4.05 -6.30
C LYS A 148 7.15 -2.83 -5.70
N LYS A 149 7.60 -1.88 -6.53
CA LYS A 149 8.23 -0.62 -6.08
C LYS A 149 7.24 0.26 -5.34
N ASN A 150 5.98 0.33 -5.77
CA ASN A 150 4.94 1.07 -5.08
C ASN A 150 4.52 0.41 -3.75
N ARG A 151 4.66 -0.91 -3.63
CA ARG A 151 4.40 -1.65 -2.39
C ARG A 151 5.44 -1.42 -1.28
N TYR A 152 6.61 -0.85 -1.57
CA TYR A 152 7.58 -0.41 -0.55
C TYR A 152 7.05 0.83 0.20
N ASN A 153 5.96 0.64 0.93
CA ASN A 153 5.36 1.61 1.82
C ASN A 153 6.11 1.55 3.15
N TRP A 154 6.86 2.60 3.45
CA TRP A 154 7.39 2.87 4.79
C TRP A 154 6.30 2.71 5.87
N LEU A 155 5.04 3.00 5.52
CA LEU A 155 3.86 2.82 6.35
C LEU A 155 3.65 1.36 6.79
N THR A 156 3.92 0.40 5.89
CA THR A 156 3.85 -1.04 6.21
C THR A 156 4.95 -1.45 7.18
N TYR A 157 6.15 -0.90 7.07
CA TYR A 157 7.22 -1.12 8.05
C TYR A 157 6.91 -0.47 9.40
N LEU A 158 6.35 0.74 9.40
CA LEU A 158 5.90 1.42 10.62
C LEU A 158 4.82 0.59 11.32
N MET A 159 3.85 0.07 10.57
CA MET A 159 2.79 -0.80 11.09
C MET A 159 3.36 -2.04 11.77
N TYR A 160 4.27 -2.78 11.11
CA TYR A 160 4.91 -3.94 11.72
C TYR A 160 5.77 -3.56 12.93
N GLY A 161 6.45 -2.40 12.88
CA GLY A 161 7.23 -1.87 13.99
C GLY A 161 6.36 -1.58 15.22
N LEU A 162 5.21 -0.93 15.04
CA LEU A 162 4.26 -0.64 16.11
C LEU A 162 3.69 -1.90 16.74
N LEU A 163 3.31 -2.89 15.92
CA LEU A 163 2.82 -4.18 16.39
C LEU A 163 3.89 -4.93 17.18
N ALA A 164 5.11 -5.05 16.64
CA ALA A 164 6.21 -5.75 17.30
C ALA A 164 6.61 -5.06 18.62
N ALA A 165 6.71 -3.73 18.64
CA ALA A 165 6.99 -2.96 19.84
C ALA A 165 5.89 -3.13 20.91
N GLY A 166 4.62 -3.11 20.48
CA GLY A 166 3.48 -3.37 21.36
C GLY A 166 3.54 -4.77 22.00
N ILE A 167 3.82 -5.81 21.21
CA ILE A 167 3.97 -7.19 21.71
C ILE A 167 5.15 -7.29 22.69
N LEU A 168 6.33 -6.75 22.33
CA LEU A 168 7.52 -6.81 23.17
C LEU A 168 7.32 -6.10 24.51
N LEU A 169 6.71 -4.91 24.50
CA LEU A 169 6.38 -4.17 25.72
C LEU A 169 5.36 -4.92 26.58
N TYR A 170 4.38 -5.58 25.95
CA TYR A 170 3.41 -6.40 26.66
C TYR A 170 4.07 -7.59 27.38
N ILE A 171 4.93 -8.33 26.68
CA ILE A 171 5.69 -9.45 27.25
C ILE A 171 6.61 -8.96 28.37
N TYR A 172 7.34 -7.86 28.14
CA TYR A 172 8.22 -7.27 29.15
C TYR A 172 7.46 -6.91 30.43
N LYS A 173 6.27 -6.33 30.32
CA LYS A 173 5.43 -6.00 31.48
C LYS A 173 4.94 -7.23 32.23
N ILE A 174 4.63 -8.33 31.52
CA ILE A 174 4.29 -9.60 32.17
C ILE A 174 5.49 -10.13 32.96
N MET A 175 6.68 -10.18 32.36
CA MET A 175 7.89 -10.65 33.03
C MET A 175 8.24 -9.79 34.25
N GLN A 176 8.11 -8.47 34.14
CA GLN A 176 8.33 -7.55 35.25
C GLN A 176 7.40 -7.88 36.43
N MET A 177 6.11 -8.11 36.17
CA MET A 177 5.15 -8.45 37.22
C MET A 177 5.38 -9.83 37.84
N GLN A 178 5.84 -10.81 37.05
CA GLN A 178 6.20 -12.12 37.59
C GLN A 178 7.37 -11.99 38.58
N ARG A 179 8.42 -11.26 38.22
CA ARG A 179 9.57 -11.00 39.12
C ARG A 179 9.16 -10.30 40.42
N THR A 180 8.38 -9.22 40.32
CA THR A 180 7.92 -8.49 41.51
C THR A 180 7.00 -9.34 42.40
N ARG A 181 6.33 -10.36 41.85
CA ARG A 181 5.49 -11.27 42.64
C ARG A 181 6.30 -12.33 43.37
N GLU A 182 7.38 -12.81 42.76
CA GLU A 182 8.33 -13.73 43.41
C GLU A 182 9.08 -13.05 44.56
N GLU A 183 9.56 -11.81 44.36
CA GLU A 183 10.23 -11.02 45.42
C GLU A 183 9.36 -10.65 46.63
N VAL A 184 8.03 -10.72 46.51
CA VAL A 184 7.08 -10.44 47.61
C VAL A 184 6.64 -11.71 48.33
N LEU A 185 6.91 -12.88 47.75
CA LEU A 185 6.57 -14.20 48.32
C LEU A 185 7.76 -14.87 49.03
N ASP A 186 8.98 -14.36 48.81
CA ASP A 186 10.20 -14.64 49.61
C ASP A 186 10.31 -13.70 50.82
#